data_AF-B4VNS0-F1
#
_entry.id   AF-B4VNS0-F1
#
_cell.length_a   1.000
_cell.length_b   1.000
_cell.length_c   1.000
_cell.angle_alpha   90.00
_cell.angle_beta   90.00
_cell.angle_gamma   90.00
#
_symmetry.space_group_name_H-M   'P 1'
#
loop_
_entity.id
_entity.type
_entity.pdbx_description
1 polymer ?
#
loop_
_entity_poly.entity_id
_entity_poly.type
_entity_poly.pdbx_seq_one_letter_code
_entity_poly.pdbx_strand_id
1 'polypeptide(L)'
;MLVTTPLDKSITVKRLLKLWAARYVPDLSTLSLTTNKCTTIELMEAASRQGRDKTATKLSRLIEIHCKCAGIRTSILFSYIPNVVNLTESQGIATSSAQVYEKVLSVYRKQSPTPSLMEALSEADTVDISTDLYKISVMPKLELPEVSSLVTILTPELMQFQSQHLSANNQNTLGFMSTQFHLSSKVLLNRLSLPEQLLLSPYFKFVEEQVCIPWQRVCTAAAQHSLNSPVLALIEQLIPKSQEIATRVYRHALERYPTYRSRRGKLDHPEVKASSIRDVEMFQAYLWVCVLEQSMAAMEKELYPLCEMVYPSVSVSWELVESMVGLLVDKILIRLDSEQQSIVQPYTTAMQKLFACR
;
A
#
# COMPACT_ATOMS: atom_id res chain seq x y z
N MET A 1 -8.42 13.75 -1.54
CA MET A 1 -6.94 13.93 -1.51
C MET A 1 -6.34 12.89 -0.56
N LEU A 2 -5.19 12.29 -0.91
CA LEU A 2 -4.68 11.11 -0.20
C LEU A 2 -3.87 11.45 1.06
N VAL A 3 -3.22 12.63 1.10
CA VAL A 3 -2.55 13.14 2.30
C VAL A 3 -3.20 14.48 2.65
N THR A 4 -3.98 14.52 3.73
CA THR A 4 -4.90 15.65 4.00
C THR A 4 -4.36 16.64 5.02
N THR A 5 -3.74 16.16 6.10
CA THR A 5 -3.18 16.99 7.18
C THR A 5 -2.34 16.12 8.12
N PRO A 6 -1.42 16.69 8.92
CA PRO A 6 -0.80 15.98 10.03
C PRO A 6 -1.87 15.33 10.92
N LEU A 7 -1.67 14.06 11.26
CA LEU A 7 -2.63 13.32 12.08
C LEU A 7 -2.76 13.95 13.47
N ASP A 8 -4.01 14.10 13.91
CA ASP A 8 -4.33 14.53 15.27
C ASP A 8 -3.77 13.51 16.29
N LYS A 9 -3.37 13.99 17.47
CA LYS A 9 -2.86 13.18 18.57
C LYS A 9 -3.97 12.54 19.40
N SER A 10 -5.22 12.59 18.94
CA SER A 10 -6.36 11.98 19.62
C SER A 10 -6.16 10.48 19.86
N ILE A 11 -6.80 9.97 20.92
CA ILE A 11 -6.69 8.56 21.30
C ILE A 11 -7.19 7.64 20.18
N THR A 12 -8.27 8.04 19.50
CA THR A 12 -8.82 7.32 18.35
C THR A 12 -7.80 7.18 17.22
N VAL A 13 -7.15 8.27 16.83
CA VAL A 13 -6.14 8.24 15.78
C VAL A 13 -4.96 7.36 16.15
N LYS A 14 -4.50 7.42 17.41
CA LYS A 14 -3.42 6.54 17.90
C LYS A 14 -3.79 5.06 17.86
N ARG A 15 -5.05 4.70 18.22
CA ARG A 15 -5.54 3.32 18.14
C ARG A 15 -5.55 2.82 16.70
N LEU A 16 -6.13 3.59 15.78
CA LEU A 16 -6.20 3.22 14.38
C LEU A 16 -4.83 3.14 13.73
N LEU A 17 -3.91 4.05 14.05
CA LEU A 17 -2.52 4.00 13.61
C LEU A 17 -1.85 2.68 14.01
N LYS A 18 -2.05 2.25 15.26
CA LYS A 18 -1.52 0.98 15.74
C LYS A 18 -2.11 -0.21 14.98
N LEU A 19 -3.41 -0.20 14.73
CA LEU A 19 -4.07 -1.27 13.96
C LEU A 19 -3.60 -1.30 12.50
N TRP A 20 -3.43 -0.13 11.88
CA TRP A 20 -2.94 -0.01 10.51
C TRP A 20 -1.47 -0.43 10.38
N ALA A 21 -0.65 -0.12 11.38
CA ALA A 21 0.78 -0.42 11.39
C ALA A 21 1.10 -1.92 11.19
N ALA A 22 0.22 -2.81 11.64
CA ALA A 22 0.37 -4.26 11.48
C ALA A 22 0.48 -4.70 10.00
N ARG A 23 0.06 -3.86 9.04
CA ARG A 23 0.15 -4.14 7.60
C ARG A 23 1.56 -4.00 7.05
N TYR A 24 2.49 -3.39 7.79
CA TYR A 24 3.86 -3.14 7.33
C TYR A 24 4.86 -4.21 7.77
N VAL A 25 4.39 -5.37 8.24
CA VAL A 25 5.23 -6.57 8.31
C VAL A 25 5.68 -6.92 6.87
N PRO A 26 6.98 -7.22 6.64
CA PRO A 26 7.47 -7.54 5.30
C PRO A 26 6.64 -8.63 4.62
N ASP A 27 6.26 -8.46 3.35
CA ASP A 27 5.53 -9.48 2.59
C ASP A 27 6.49 -10.20 1.64
N LEU A 28 6.84 -11.44 1.98
CA LEU A 28 7.75 -12.29 1.22
C LEU A 28 7.29 -12.54 -0.22
N SER A 29 5.97 -12.52 -0.46
CA SER A 29 5.42 -12.72 -1.81
C SER A 29 5.71 -11.55 -2.75
N THR A 30 6.10 -10.40 -2.22
CA THR A 30 6.43 -9.19 -2.97
C THR A 30 7.94 -8.99 -3.18
N LEU A 31 8.76 -9.81 -2.54
CA LEU A 31 10.22 -9.70 -2.64
C LEU A 31 10.72 -10.38 -3.92
N SER A 32 11.74 -9.80 -4.53
CA SER A 32 12.42 -10.42 -5.68
C SER A 32 13.38 -11.48 -5.18
N LEU A 33 12.82 -12.66 -4.91
CA LEU A 33 13.53 -13.80 -4.39
C LEU A 33 14.30 -14.51 -5.51
N THR A 34 15.60 -14.22 -5.64
CA THR A 34 16.52 -15.12 -6.35
C THR A 34 16.87 -16.33 -5.49
N THR A 35 16.78 -16.17 -4.16
CA THR A 35 16.97 -17.19 -3.13
C THR A 35 15.99 -16.94 -1.99
N ASN A 36 15.53 -18.00 -1.29
CA ASN A 36 14.64 -17.90 -0.13
C ASN A 36 15.38 -18.00 1.22
N LYS A 37 16.71 -18.06 1.16
CA LYS A 37 17.57 -18.32 2.30
C LYS A 37 18.41 -17.09 2.57
N CYS A 38 18.45 -16.70 3.85
CA CYS A 38 19.31 -15.66 4.39
C CYS A 38 19.86 -16.20 5.70
N THR A 39 21.14 -16.02 5.96
CA THR A 39 21.68 -16.33 7.28
C THR A 39 21.22 -15.26 8.27
N THR A 40 21.12 -15.63 9.54
CA THR A 40 20.89 -14.68 10.62
C THR A 40 21.98 -13.61 10.63
N ILE A 41 23.22 -14.01 10.39
CA ILE A 41 24.39 -13.12 10.36
C ILE A 41 24.20 -12.03 9.30
N GLU A 42 23.83 -12.38 8.06
CA GLU A 42 23.59 -11.40 7.00
C GLU A 42 22.46 -10.43 7.34
N LEU A 43 21.40 -10.91 8.00
CA LEU A 43 20.28 -10.07 8.43
C LEU A 43 20.67 -9.15 9.59
N MET A 44 21.44 -9.63 10.57
CA MET A 44 22.00 -8.82 11.66
C MET A 44 22.95 -7.74 11.12
N GLU A 45 23.84 -8.12 10.20
CA GLU A 45 24.75 -7.20 9.53
C GLU A 45 23.99 -6.12 8.79
N ALA A 46 22.97 -6.46 7.99
CA ALA A 46 22.14 -5.51 7.27
C ALA A 46 21.29 -4.63 8.20
N ALA A 47 20.81 -5.18 9.33
CA ALA A 47 20.03 -4.44 10.32
C ALA A 47 20.88 -3.46 11.14
N SER A 48 22.18 -3.73 11.30
CA SER A 48 23.11 -2.87 12.01
C SER A 48 23.14 -1.45 11.43
N ARG A 49 23.57 -0.46 12.23
CA ARG A 49 23.69 0.93 11.77
C ARG A 49 24.61 1.06 10.55
N GLN A 50 25.71 0.31 10.52
CA GLN A 50 26.63 0.28 9.39
C GLN A 50 26.02 -0.40 8.17
N GLY A 51 25.28 -1.50 8.37
CA GLY A 51 24.55 -2.19 7.31
C GLY A 51 23.50 -1.29 6.66
N ARG A 52 22.67 -0.63 7.46
CA ARG A 52 21.67 0.32 6.98
C ARG A 52 22.29 1.48 6.22
N ASP A 53 23.42 2.01 6.70
CA ASP A 53 24.15 3.07 6.00
C ASP A 53 24.70 2.58 4.65
N LYS A 54 25.26 1.36 4.59
CA LYS A 54 25.68 0.71 3.34
C LYS A 54 24.52 0.55 2.35
N THR A 55 23.40 -0.02 2.79
CA THR A 55 22.19 -0.21 1.98
C THR A 55 21.67 1.11 1.43
N ALA A 56 21.56 2.13 2.28
CA ALA A 56 21.07 3.42 1.87
C ALA A 56 22.06 4.14 0.94
N THR A 57 23.37 4.05 1.17
CA THR A 57 24.38 4.62 0.27
C THR A 57 24.36 3.96 -1.10
N LYS A 58 24.17 2.63 -1.14
CA LYS A 58 24.00 1.85 -2.36
C LYS A 58 22.79 2.35 -3.17
N LEU A 59 21.65 2.60 -2.52
CA LEU A 59 20.44 3.08 -3.20
C LEU A 59 20.47 4.55 -3.58
N SER A 60 21.01 5.46 -2.77
CA SER A 60 21.06 6.89 -3.11
C SER A 60 21.78 7.15 -4.45
N ARG A 61 22.75 6.30 -4.82
CA ARG A 61 23.43 6.38 -6.12
C ARG A 61 22.57 5.95 -7.32
N LEU A 62 21.47 5.24 -7.06
CA LEU A 62 20.63 4.59 -8.06
C LEU A 62 19.21 5.18 -8.13
N ILE A 63 18.76 5.87 -7.07
CA ILE A 63 17.39 6.37 -6.92
C ILE A 63 16.95 7.19 -8.12
N GLU A 64 17.75 8.18 -8.52
CA GLU A 64 17.35 9.11 -9.58
C GLU A 64 17.17 8.39 -10.92
N ILE A 65 18.15 7.56 -11.31
CA ILE A 65 18.12 6.81 -12.56
C ILE A 65 16.96 5.81 -12.56
N HIS A 66 16.74 5.09 -11.46
CA HIS A 66 15.68 4.10 -11.38
C HIS A 66 14.28 4.69 -11.30
N CYS A 67 14.10 5.85 -10.65
CA CYS A 67 12.84 6.59 -10.69
C CYS A 67 12.55 7.12 -12.11
N LYS A 68 13.56 7.61 -12.83
CA LYS A 68 13.42 8.01 -14.25
C LYS A 68 13.02 6.83 -15.14
N CYS A 69 13.67 5.67 -14.97
CA CYS A 69 13.30 4.44 -15.68
C CYS A 69 11.87 3.98 -15.35
N ALA A 70 11.45 4.09 -14.08
CA ALA A 70 10.06 3.85 -13.70
C ALA A 70 9.12 4.84 -14.38
N GLY A 71 9.48 6.12 -14.51
CA GLY A 71 8.70 7.15 -15.20
C GLY A 71 8.44 6.84 -16.67
N ILE A 72 9.46 6.31 -17.36
CA ILE A 72 9.32 5.84 -18.74
C ILE A 72 8.33 4.66 -18.82
N ARG A 73 8.47 3.68 -17.91
CA ARG A 73 7.56 2.52 -17.87
C ARG A 73 6.11 2.93 -17.56
N THR A 74 5.93 3.87 -16.63
CA THR A 74 4.62 4.45 -16.33
C THR A 74 4.06 5.15 -17.58
N SER A 75 4.85 5.98 -18.26
CA SER A 75 4.44 6.66 -19.50
C SER A 75 4.01 5.69 -20.60
N ILE A 76 4.73 4.58 -20.78
CA ILE A 76 4.36 3.53 -21.73
C ILE A 76 2.99 2.93 -21.35
N LEU A 77 2.75 2.67 -20.07
CA LEU A 77 1.50 2.09 -19.61
C LEU A 77 0.29 3.02 -19.86
N PHE A 78 0.48 4.32 -19.68
CA PHE A 78 -0.58 5.33 -19.86
C PHE A 78 -0.66 5.89 -21.28
N SER A 79 0.23 5.49 -22.19
CA SER A 79 0.35 6.05 -23.56
C SER A 79 -0.91 5.98 -24.43
N TYR A 80 -1.85 5.10 -24.09
CA TYR A 80 -3.12 4.93 -24.81
C TYR A 80 -4.20 5.95 -24.38
N ILE A 81 -4.01 6.67 -23.26
CA ILE A 81 -4.90 7.79 -22.87
C ILE A 81 -4.22 9.09 -23.29
N PRO A 82 -4.86 9.90 -24.14
CA PRO A 82 -4.32 11.20 -24.49
C PRO A 82 -4.28 12.12 -23.26
N ASN A 83 -3.18 12.87 -23.11
CA ASN A 83 -3.06 13.96 -22.13
C ASN A 83 -3.18 13.56 -20.65
N VAL A 84 -2.77 12.35 -20.24
CA VAL A 84 -2.67 12.00 -18.80
C VAL A 84 -1.60 12.87 -18.12
N VAL A 85 -0.37 12.76 -18.61
CA VAL A 85 0.76 13.62 -18.26
C VAL A 85 1.65 13.79 -19.48
N ASN A 86 2.16 15.00 -19.69
CA ASN A 86 3.16 15.25 -20.73
C ASN A 86 4.56 14.80 -20.28
N LEU A 87 5.53 14.83 -21.20
CA LEU A 87 6.91 14.39 -20.92
C LEU A 87 7.55 15.18 -19.75
N THR A 88 7.35 16.51 -19.72
CA THR A 88 7.90 17.38 -18.67
C THR A 88 7.29 17.05 -17.31
N GLU A 89 5.98 16.85 -17.25
CA GLU A 89 5.26 16.42 -16.04
C GLU A 89 5.74 15.04 -15.58
N SER A 90 5.88 14.07 -16.49
CA SER A 90 6.40 12.74 -16.15
C SER A 90 7.81 12.81 -15.57
N GLN A 91 8.69 13.65 -16.11
CA GLN A 91 10.04 13.85 -15.57
C GLN A 91 10.02 14.55 -14.21
N GLY A 92 9.15 15.53 -14.03
CA GLY A 92 8.92 16.21 -12.76
C GLY A 92 8.46 15.23 -11.68
N ILE A 93 7.44 14.41 -11.98
CA ILE A 93 6.93 13.37 -11.09
C ILE A 93 8.04 12.39 -10.72
N ALA A 94 8.82 11.89 -11.69
CA ALA A 94 9.92 10.96 -11.41
C ALA A 94 10.99 11.58 -10.50
N THR A 95 11.30 12.86 -10.68
CA THR A 95 12.27 13.59 -9.86
C THR A 95 11.75 13.81 -8.44
N SER A 96 10.50 14.25 -8.29
CA SER A 96 9.91 14.44 -6.96
C SER A 96 9.71 13.09 -6.24
N SER A 97 9.38 12.00 -6.95
CA SER A 97 9.37 10.64 -6.36
C SER A 97 10.74 10.24 -5.82
N ALA A 98 11.82 10.53 -6.57
CA ALA A 98 13.19 10.27 -6.11
C ALA A 98 13.51 11.01 -4.80
N GLN A 99 13.08 12.27 -4.65
CA GLN A 99 13.26 13.04 -3.41
C GLN A 99 12.54 12.39 -2.22
N VAL A 100 11.32 11.88 -2.43
CA VAL A 100 10.59 11.14 -1.39
C VAL A 100 11.37 9.88 -0.97
N TYR A 101 11.93 9.11 -1.91
CA TYR A 101 12.74 7.94 -1.56
C TYR A 101 14.05 8.30 -0.85
N GLU A 102 14.72 9.40 -1.22
CA GLU A 102 15.89 9.87 -0.46
C GLU A 102 15.52 10.22 0.98
N LYS A 103 14.37 10.85 1.19
CA LYS A 103 13.86 11.11 2.55
C LYS A 103 13.64 9.80 3.31
N VAL A 104 13.03 8.81 2.67
CA VAL A 104 12.80 7.49 3.26
C VAL A 104 14.12 6.84 3.69
N LEU A 105 15.15 6.88 2.82
CA LEU A 105 16.48 6.39 3.15
C LEU A 105 17.09 7.13 4.35
N SER A 106 16.87 8.43 4.46
CA SER A 106 17.35 9.21 5.61
C SER A 106 16.73 8.76 6.94
N VAL A 107 15.48 8.29 6.92
CA VAL A 107 14.82 7.71 8.11
C VAL A 107 15.33 6.31 8.36
N TYR A 108 15.43 5.48 7.32
CA TYR A 108 15.95 4.13 7.40
C TYR A 108 17.37 4.08 7.99
N ARG A 109 18.27 5.00 7.59
CA ARG A 109 19.64 5.13 8.12
C ARG A 109 19.69 5.39 9.63
N LYS A 110 18.69 6.08 10.19
CA LYS A 110 18.66 6.47 11.61
C LYS A 110 18.12 5.38 12.53
N GLN A 111 17.50 4.34 11.97
CA GLN A 111 16.94 3.26 12.78
C GLN A 111 18.06 2.33 13.29
N SER A 112 18.00 1.99 14.56
CA SER A 112 18.82 0.94 15.17
C SER A 112 18.00 -0.36 15.26
N PRO A 113 18.65 -1.54 15.25
CA PRO A 113 18.00 -2.80 15.60
C PRO A 113 17.31 -2.67 16.96
N THR A 114 16.08 -3.17 17.07
CA THR A 114 15.39 -3.27 18.36
C THR A 114 16.01 -4.40 19.18
N PRO A 115 16.07 -4.29 20.52
CA PRO A 115 16.55 -5.38 21.37
C PRO A 115 15.80 -6.70 21.12
N SER A 116 14.49 -6.62 20.89
CA SER A 116 13.65 -7.79 20.59
C SER A 116 14.01 -8.49 19.28
N LEU A 117 14.38 -7.73 18.25
CA LEU A 117 14.88 -8.29 16.98
C LEU A 117 16.24 -8.96 17.19
N MET A 118 17.13 -8.34 17.97
CA MET A 118 18.45 -8.90 18.26
C MET A 118 18.36 -10.21 19.04
N GLU A 119 17.48 -10.30 20.03
CA GLU A 119 17.17 -11.54 20.75
C GLU A 119 16.67 -12.63 19.78
N ALA A 120 15.69 -12.30 18.93
CA ALA A 120 15.10 -13.26 18.00
C ALA A 120 16.11 -13.82 16.97
N LEU A 121 17.06 -12.99 16.56
CA LEU A 121 18.12 -13.39 15.63
C LEU A 121 19.17 -14.26 16.33
N SER A 122 19.47 -14.01 17.60
CA SER A 122 20.51 -14.75 18.33
C SER A 122 20.20 -16.24 18.57
N GLU A 123 18.95 -16.68 18.37
CA GLU A 123 18.49 -18.05 18.64
C GLU A 123 18.56 -18.99 17.41
N ALA A 124 18.91 -18.51 16.22
CA ALA A 124 18.92 -19.32 14.99
C ALA A 124 20.17 -19.08 14.13
N ASP A 125 20.82 -20.15 13.64
CA ASP A 125 22.02 -20.05 12.78
C ASP A 125 21.71 -19.76 11.31
N THR A 126 20.67 -20.41 10.77
CA THR A 126 20.22 -20.20 9.38
C THR A 126 18.72 -19.97 9.34
N VAL A 127 18.31 -18.90 8.68
CA VAL A 127 16.91 -18.56 8.50
C VAL A 127 16.48 -18.98 7.10
N ASP A 128 15.70 -20.05 7.04
CA ASP A 128 14.83 -20.25 5.89
C ASP A 128 13.58 -19.40 6.09
N ILE A 129 13.47 -18.35 5.28
CA ILE A 129 12.39 -17.36 5.37
C ILE A 129 11.04 -17.98 4.98
N SER A 130 11.05 -19.17 4.37
CA SER A 130 9.84 -19.93 4.06
C SER A 130 9.25 -20.68 5.28
N THR A 131 10.03 -20.89 6.34
CA THR A 131 9.58 -21.62 7.54
C THR A 131 8.57 -20.80 8.36
N ASP A 132 7.52 -21.46 8.85
CA ASP A 132 6.46 -20.79 9.62
C ASP A 132 6.98 -20.15 10.92
N LEU A 133 8.02 -20.72 11.52
CA LEU A 133 8.67 -20.16 12.72
C LEU A 133 9.27 -18.77 12.47
N TYR A 134 9.88 -18.52 11.31
CA TYR A 134 10.44 -17.20 10.99
C TYR A 134 9.34 -16.14 10.83
N LYS A 135 8.25 -16.52 10.16
CA LYS A 135 7.08 -15.65 9.95
C LYS A 135 6.41 -15.25 11.25
N ILE A 136 6.41 -16.14 12.24
CA ILE A 136 5.78 -15.90 13.54
C ILE A 136 6.71 -15.15 14.50
N SER A 137 8.00 -15.50 14.54
CA SER A 137 8.90 -15.03 15.61
C SER A 137 9.78 -13.83 15.22
N VAL A 138 10.18 -13.71 13.96
CA VAL A 138 11.15 -12.69 13.51
C VAL A 138 10.50 -11.62 12.65
N MET A 139 9.61 -11.97 11.72
CA MET A 139 8.99 -10.99 10.81
C MET A 139 8.22 -9.87 11.52
N PRO A 140 7.43 -10.12 12.57
CA PRO A 140 6.77 -9.05 13.33
C PRO A 140 7.76 -8.16 14.09
N LYS A 141 9.03 -8.57 14.22
CA LYS A 141 10.08 -7.77 14.86
C LYS A 141 10.93 -6.98 13.86
N LEU A 142 10.73 -7.21 12.56
CA LEU A 142 11.29 -6.40 11.46
C LEU A 142 10.45 -5.15 11.17
N GLU A 143 9.52 -4.81 12.06
CA GLU A 143 8.58 -3.72 11.87
C GLU A 143 9.26 -2.36 11.68
N LEU A 144 8.53 -1.51 10.97
CA LEU A 144 8.86 -0.10 10.80
C LEU A 144 9.07 0.58 12.17
N PRO A 145 9.84 1.70 12.20
CA PRO A 145 9.72 2.67 13.28
C PRO A 145 8.25 2.99 13.53
N GLU A 146 7.92 3.48 14.74
CA GLU A 146 6.56 3.90 15.10
C GLU A 146 5.92 4.65 13.93
N VAL A 147 4.87 4.05 13.31
CA VAL A 147 4.32 4.53 12.03
C VAL A 147 3.93 6.01 12.10
N SER A 148 3.52 6.48 13.28
CA SER A 148 3.29 7.90 13.58
C SER A 148 4.50 8.81 13.29
N SER A 149 5.72 8.34 13.56
CA SER A 149 6.97 9.06 13.27
C SER A 149 7.21 9.15 11.77
N LEU A 150 7.02 8.04 11.04
CA LEU A 150 7.14 8.02 9.58
C LEU A 150 6.13 8.95 8.91
N VAL A 151 4.88 8.94 9.37
CA VAL A 151 3.85 9.87 8.92
C VAL A 151 4.31 11.30 9.13
N THR A 152 4.77 11.64 10.34
CA THR A 152 5.20 12.99 10.67
C THR A 152 6.35 13.47 9.78
N ILE A 153 7.31 12.59 9.48
CA ILE A 153 8.50 12.93 8.71
C ILE A 153 8.22 13.00 7.20
N LEU A 154 7.39 12.10 6.67
CA LEU A 154 7.17 11.94 5.23
C LEU A 154 5.96 12.73 4.71
N THR A 155 4.96 13.03 5.54
CA THR A 155 3.77 13.79 5.14
C THR A 155 4.13 15.12 4.46
N PRO A 156 5.06 15.96 4.97
CA PRO A 156 5.40 17.21 4.30
C PRO A 156 5.94 17.02 2.87
N GLU A 157 6.83 16.04 2.67
CA GLU A 157 7.39 15.74 1.34
C GLU A 157 6.31 15.22 0.39
N LEU A 158 5.40 14.39 0.90
CA LEU A 158 4.29 13.83 0.11
C LEU A 158 3.22 14.88 -0.22
N MET A 159 2.96 15.82 0.69
CA MET A 159 2.08 16.96 0.43
C MET A 159 2.68 17.89 -0.62
N GLN A 160 3.98 18.15 -0.55
CA GLN A 160 4.69 18.92 -1.57
C GLN A 160 4.66 18.20 -2.92
N PHE A 161 4.91 16.90 -2.94
CA PHE A 161 4.78 16.07 -4.13
C PHE A 161 3.37 16.16 -4.74
N GLN A 162 2.33 16.07 -3.90
CA GLN A 162 0.94 16.18 -4.34
C GLN A 162 0.62 17.57 -4.87
N SER A 163 1.00 18.64 -4.18
CA SER A 163 0.69 20.01 -4.61
C SER A 163 1.40 20.43 -5.90
N GLN A 164 2.59 19.87 -6.16
CA GLN A 164 3.33 20.12 -7.40
C GLN A 164 2.67 19.49 -8.63
N HIS A 165 2.01 18.35 -8.47
CA HIS A 165 1.60 17.51 -9.61
C HIS A 165 0.08 17.27 -9.71
N LEU A 166 -0.67 17.44 -8.63
CA LEU A 166 -2.13 17.36 -8.65
C LEU A 166 -2.73 18.74 -8.89
N SER A 167 -3.33 18.93 -10.06
CA SER A 167 -4.26 20.03 -10.32
C SER A 167 -5.70 19.59 -10.07
N ALA A 168 -6.58 20.54 -9.73
CA ALA A 168 -7.99 20.26 -9.41
C ALA A 168 -8.76 19.49 -10.51
N ASN A 169 -8.25 19.51 -11.74
CA ASN A 169 -8.89 18.89 -12.92
C ASN A 169 -8.17 17.63 -13.44
N ASN A 170 -7.05 17.20 -12.85
CA ASN A 170 -6.27 16.07 -13.39
C ASN A 170 -6.18 14.89 -12.41
N GLN A 171 -7.33 14.22 -12.21
CA GLN A 171 -7.38 12.93 -11.50
C GLN A 171 -6.54 11.85 -12.19
N ASN A 172 -6.22 12.02 -13.47
CA ASN A 172 -5.39 11.09 -14.23
C ASN A 172 -3.95 11.08 -13.73
N THR A 173 -3.45 12.24 -13.28
CA THR A 173 -2.12 12.32 -12.66
C THR A 173 -2.01 11.47 -11.41
N LEU A 174 -3.09 11.26 -10.66
CA LEU A 174 -3.06 10.43 -9.44
C LEU A 174 -2.75 8.96 -9.75
N GLY A 175 -3.41 8.38 -10.77
CA GLY A 175 -3.14 7.02 -11.24
C GLY A 175 -1.71 6.86 -11.76
N PHE A 176 -1.21 7.89 -12.44
CA PHE A 176 0.18 7.95 -12.89
C PHE A 176 1.16 7.98 -11.71
N MET A 177 0.94 8.88 -10.73
CA MET A 177 1.78 9.03 -9.54
C MET A 177 1.84 7.75 -8.71
N SER A 178 0.71 7.11 -8.45
CA SER A 178 0.67 5.83 -7.73
C SER A 178 1.45 4.74 -8.48
N THR A 179 1.24 4.63 -9.79
CA THR A 179 1.97 3.66 -10.62
C THR A 179 3.47 3.95 -10.63
N GLN A 180 3.87 5.23 -10.64
CA GLN A 180 5.26 5.65 -10.56
C GLN A 180 5.93 5.16 -9.28
N PHE A 181 5.31 5.36 -8.11
CA PHE A 181 5.84 4.86 -6.85
C PHE A 181 5.93 3.34 -6.83
N HIS A 182 4.88 2.65 -7.28
CA HIS A 182 4.89 1.19 -7.34
C HIS A 182 6.06 0.65 -8.17
N LEU A 183 6.26 1.18 -9.39
CA LEU A 183 7.35 0.75 -10.27
C LEU A 183 8.72 1.16 -9.74
N SER A 184 8.83 2.33 -9.11
CA SER A 184 10.09 2.79 -8.49
C SER A 184 10.50 1.90 -7.33
N SER A 185 9.58 1.63 -6.37
CA SER A 185 9.79 0.72 -5.25
C SER A 185 10.32 -0.62 -5.73
N LYS A 186 9.68 -1.20 -6.74
CA LYS A 186 10.07 -2.50 -7.31
C LYS A 186 11.47 -2.48 -7.92
N VAL A 187 11.76 -1.50 -8.79
CA VAL A 187 13.07 -1.44 -9.46
C VAL A 187 14.19 -1.23 -8.43
N LEU A 188 13.95 -0.44 -7.38
CA LEU A 188 14.92 -0.20 -6.31
C LEU A 188 15.15 -1.44 -5.43
N LEU A 189 14.08 -2.12 -5.00
CA LEU A 189 14.20 -3.35 -4.20
C LEU A 189 14.92 -4.46 -4.95
N ASN A 190 14.75 -4.54 -6.27
CA ASN A 190 15.45 -5.53 -7.12
C ASN A 190 16.96 -5.32 -7.19
N ARG A 191 17.50 -4.22 -6.64
CA ARG A 191 18.95 -3.98 -6.52
C ARG A 191 19.53 -4.42 -5.20
N LEU A 192 18.70 -4.91 -4.29
CA LEU A 192 19.06 -5.23 -2.92
C LEU A 192 19.15 -6.74 -2.68
N SER A 193 20.01 -7.14 -1.74
CA SER A 193 20.01 -8.51 -1.21
C SER A 193 18.71 -8.77 -0.43
N LEU A 194 18.41 -10.04 -0.18
CA LEU A 194 17.23 -10.42 0.58
C LEU A 194 17.14 -9.76 1.98
N PRO A 195 18.20 -9.77 2.83
CA PRO A 195 18.14 -9.07 4.11
C PRO A 195 17.94 -7.56 3.97
N GLU A 196 18.55 -6.92 2.97
CA GLU A 196 18.31 -5.51 2.64
C GLU A 196 16.84 -5.26 2.25
N GLN A 197 16.27 -6.13 1.41
CA GLN A 197 14.86 -6.06 0.99
C GLN A 197 13.88 -6.26 2.15
N LEU A 198 14.14 -7.22 3.05
CA LEU A 198 13.30 -7.48 4.22
C LEU A 198 13.20 -6.26 5.12
N LEU A 199 14.32 -5.56 5.33
CA LEU A 199 14.38 -4.39 6.22
C LEU A 199 13.83 -3.11 5.57
N LEU A 200 13.94 -2.96 4.24
CA LEU A 200 13.56 -1.74 3.53
C LEU A 200 12.16 -1.79 2.90
N SER A 201 11.68 -2.97 2.49
CA SER A 201 10.37 -3.11 1.84
C SER A 201 9.19 -2.55 2.65
N PRO A 202 9.14 -2.63 4.00
CA PRO A 202 8.09 -1.98 4.75
C PRO A 202 8.01 -0.47 4.52
N TYR A 203 9.16 0.20 4.38
CA TYR A 203 9.21 1.65 4.19
C TYR A 203 8.68 2.04 2.81
N PHE A 204 9.02 1.25 1.80
CA PHE A 204 8.56 1.48 0.44
C PHE A 204 7.07 1.19 0.32
N LYS A 205 6.58 0.13 0.97
CA LYS A 205 5.15 -0.15 1.09
C LYS A 205 4.41 1.01 1.76
N PHE A 206 4.94 1.54 2.87
CA PHE A 206 4.36 2.69 3.56
C PHE A 206 4.17 3.88 2.63
N VAL A 207 5.19 4.25 1.85
CA VAL A 207 5.14 5.36 0.89
C VAL A 207 4.14 5.09 -0.23
N GLU A 208 4.16 3.88 -0.80
CA GLU A 208 3.21 3.50 -1.85
C GLU A 208 1.77 3.61 -1.33
N GLU A 209 1.49 3.12 -0.13
CA GLU A 209 0.16 3.24 0.48
C GLU A 209 -0.21 4.70 0.77
N GLN A 210 0.72 5.59 1.15
CA GLN A 210 0.41 7.02 1.32
C GLN A 210 -0.11 7.69 0.04
N VAL A 211 0.32 7.20 -1.12
CA VAL A 211 -0.01 7.79 -2.42
C VAL A 211 -1.13 7.08 -3.16
N CYS A 212 -1.70 5.99 -2.63
CA CYS A 212 -2.83 5.31 -3.25
C CYS A 212 -3.98 4.95 -2.29
N ILE A 213 -3.74 4.84 -0.99
CA ILE A 213 -4.75 4.48 0.00
C ILE A 213 -5.06 5.71 0.89
N PRO A 214 -6.33 6.13 1.03
CA PRO A 214 -6.71 7.30 1.83
C PRO A 214 -6.69 7.02 3.35
N TRP A 215 -5.75 6.23 3.86
CA TRP A 215 -5.79 5.76 5.25
C TRP A 215 -5.60 6.89 6.27
N GLN A 216 -4.85 7.97 5.94
CA GLN A 216 -4.77 9.14 6.82
C GLN A 216 -6.14 9.81 6.98
N ARG A 217 -6.92 9.88 5.89
CA ARG A 217 -8.30 10.37 5.92
C ARG A 217 -9.21 9.45 6.72
N VAL A 218 -9.01 8.13 6.67
CA VAL A 218 -9.71 7.19 7.57
C VAL A 218 -9.44 7.58 9.04
N CYS A 219 -8.19 7.83 9.41
CA CYS A 219 -7.85 8.28 10.76
C CYS A 219 -8.47 9.65 11.09
N THR A 220 -8.40 10.63 10.20
CA THR A 220 -8.99 11.97 10.41
C THR A 220 -10.52 11.91 10.54
N ALA A 221 -11.20 11.14 9.71
CA ALA A 221 -12.66 10.97 9.77
C ALA A 221 -13.06 10.25 11.06
N ALA A 222 -12.32 9.23 11.47
CA ALA A 222 -12.55 8.53 12.73
C ALA A 222 -12.35 9.42 13.97
N ALA A 223 -11.48 10.44 13.90
CA ALA A 223 -11.30 11.40 14.99
C ALA A 223 -12.58 12.20 15.30
N GLN A 224 -13.52 12.29 14.35
CA GLN A 224 -14.81 12.97 14.52
C GLN A 224 -15.85 12.11 15.27
N HIS A 225 -15.53 10.84 15.53
CA HIS A 225 -16.42 9.92 16.24
C HIS A 225 -16.03 9.78 17.71
N SER A 226 -17.03 9.58 18.57
CA SER A 226 -16.78 9.29 19.98
C SER A 226 -16.12 7.92 20.14
N LEU A 227 -15.33 7.75 21.20
CA LEU A 227 -14.58 6.52 21.50
C LEU A 227 -15.46 5.27 21.62
N ASN A 228 -16.74 5.45 21.99
CA ASN A 228 -17.71 4.37 22.16
C ASN A 228 -18.73 4.31 21.01
N SER A 229 -18.49 5.03 19.91
CA SER A 229 -19.40 4.98 18.77
C SER A 229 -19.38 3.58 18.12
N PRO A 230 -20.56 3.05 17.72
CA PRO A 230 -20.62 1.75 17.06
C PRO A 230 -19.91 1.75 15.71
N VAL A 231 -19.87 2.90 15.03
CA VAL A 231 -19.13 3.08 13.77
C VAL A 231 -17.63 2.89 13.98
N LEU A 232 -17.05 3.53 15.01
CA LEU A 232 -15.62 3.39 15.28
C LEU A 232 -15.27 1.95 15.68
N ALA A 233 -16.06 1.33 16.56
CA ALA A 233 -15.85 -0.06 16.98
C ALA A 233 -15.86 -1.03 15.77
N LEU A 234 -16.78 -0.82 14.83
CA LEU A 234 -16.85 -1.57 13.58
C LEU A 234 -15.59 -1.40 12.72
N ILE A 235 -15.10 -0.17 12.55
CA ILE A 235 -13.89 0.09 11.77
C ILE A 235 -12.65 -0.53 12.45
N GLU A 236 -12.53 -0.42 13.78
CA GLU A 236 -11.45 -1.03 14.57
C GLU A 236 -11.45 -2.57 14.44
N GLN A 237 -12.62 -3.19 14.33
CA GLN A 237 -12.77 -4.64 14.11
C GLN A 237 -12.33 -5.09 12.70
N LEU A 238 -12.53 -4.25 11.68
CA LEU A 238 -12.33 -4.61 10.27
C LEU A 238 -10.92 -4.30 9.76
N ILE A 239 -10.29 -3.20 10.21
CA ILE A 239 -8.96 -2.79 9.74
C ILE A 239 -7.92 -3.93 9.82
N PRO A 240 -7.77 -4.64 10.96
CA PRO A 240 -6.79 -5.73 11.08
C PRO A 240 -7.05 -6.89 10.11
N LYS A 241 -8.28 -7.04 9.63
CA LYS A 241 -8.71 -8.12 8.73
C LYS A 241 -8.58 -7.75 7.25
N SER A 242 -8.19 -6.51 6.92
CA SER A 242 -8.27 -5.99 5.54
C SER A 242 -7.44 -6.79 4.54
N GLN A 243 -6.21 -7.16 4.91
CA GLN A 243 -5.32 -7.96 4.06
C GLN A 243 -5.82 -9.39 3.86
N GLU A 244 -6.35 -9.99 4.93
CA GLU A 244 -6.95 -11.32 4.88
C GLU A 244 -8.18 -11.34 3.95
N ILE A 245 -9.04 -10.33 4.07
CA ILE A 245 -10.20 -10.13 3.20
C ILE A 245 -9.74 -9.99 1.75
N ALA A 246 -8.80 -9.08 1.46
CA ALA A 246 -8.30 -8.85 0.10
C ALA A 246 -7.69 -10.11 -0.52
N THR A 247 -6.90 -10.86 0.25
CA THR A 247 -6.30 -12.12 -0.20
C THR A 247 -7.37 -13.17 -0.51
N ARG A 248 -8.43 -13.27 0.30
CA ARG A 248 -9.54 -14.21 0.07
C ARG A 248 -10.37 -13.82 -1.16
N VAL A 249 -10.64 -12.53 -1.34
CA VAL A 249 -11.33 -12.00 -2.54
C VAL A 249 -10.55 -12.33 -3.79
N TYR A 250 -9.25 -12.02 -3.82
CA TYR A 250 -8.37 -12.37 -4.94
C TYR A 250 -8.37 -13.88 -5.23
N ARG A 251 -8.25 -14.73 -4.19
CA ARG A 251 -8.25 -16.19 -4.38
C ARG A 251 -9.55 -16.69 -5.02
N HIS A 252 -10.71 -16.19 -4.56
CA HIS A 252 -12.01 -16.56 -5.15
C HIS A 252 -12.13 -16.04 -6.59
N ALA A 253 -11.61 -14.85 -6.89
CA ALA A 253 -11.58 -14.33 -8.25
C ALA A 253 -10.70 -15.20 -9.17
N LEU A 254 -9.53 -15.66 -8.68
CA LEU A 254 -8.65 -16.56 -9.41
C LEU A 254 -9.31 -17.91 -9.71
N GLU A 255 -10.05 -18.47 -8.76
CA GLU A 255 -10.82 -19.71 -8.94
C GLU A 255 -11.95 -19.53 -9.96
N ARG A 256 -12.63 -18.37 -9.95
CA ARG A 256 -13.74 -18.07 -10.87
C ARG A 256 -13.28 -17.71 -12.28
N TYR A 257 -12.11 -17.09 -12.42
CA TYR A 257 -11.56 -16.60 -13.69
C TYR A 257 -10.14 -17.13 -13.97
N PRO A 258 -9.94 -18.46 -14.05
CA PRO A 258 -8.61 -19.07 -14.10
C PRO A 258 -7.84 -18.76 -15.40
N THR A 259 -8.55 -18.38 -16.46
CA THR A 259 -7.98 -18.05 -17.78
C THR A 259 -7.86 -16.54 -18.02
N TYR A 260 -8.27 -15.70 -17.06
CA TYR A 260 -8.26 -14.26 -17.21
C TYR A 260 -6.86 -13.69 -17.42
N ARG A 261 -6.75 -12.76 -18.37
CA ARG A 261 -5.51 -12.09 -18.71
C ARG A 261 -5.76 -10.59 -18.93
N SER A 262 -4.98 -9.80 -18.21
CA SER A 262 -4.84 -8.36 -18.41
C SER A 262 -3.61 -8.09 -19.29
N ARG A 263 -3.38 -6.84 -19.70
CA ARG A 263 -2.12 -6.42 -20.36
C ARG A 263 -0.89 -6.67 -19.50
N ARG A 264 -1.04 -6.70 -18.17
CA ARG A 264 0.06 -6.99 -17.23
C ARG A 264 0.29 -8.48 -17.00
N GLY A 265 -0.54 -9.35 -17.57
CA GLY A 265 -0.39 -10.81 -17.49
C GLY A 265 -1.64 -11.53 -17.01
N LYS A 266 -1.49 -12.81 -16.71
CA LYS A 266 -2.55 -13.64 -16.14
C LYS A 266 -2.83 -13.23 -14.70
N LEU A 267 -4.03 -13.55 -14.21
CA LEU A 267 -4.42 -13.24 -12.83
C LEU A 267 -3.50 -13.91 -11.79
N ASP A 268 -2.98 -15.12 -12.08
CA ASP A 268 -2.01 -15.85 -11.24
C ASP A 268 -0.58 -15.30 -11.29
N HIS A 269 -0.28 -14.34 -12.17
CA HIS A 269 1.04 -13.74 -12.26
C HIS A 269 1.35 -12.94 -10.97
N PRO A 270 2.54 -13.07 -10.36
CA PRO A 270 2.84 -12.45 -9.06
C PRO A 270 2.58 -10.94 -9.00
N GLU A 271 2.88 -10.22 -10.09
CA GLU A 271 2.64 -8.78 -10.18
C GLU A 271 1.17 -8.42 -10.27
N VAL A 272 0.40 -9.23 -11.00
CA VAL A 272 -1.05 -9.03 -11.13
C VAL A 272 -1.71 -9.32 -9.80
N LYS A 273 -1.35 -10.44 -9.15
CA LYS A 273 -1.76 -10.78 -7.79
C LYS A 273 -1.51 -9.65 -6.79
N ALA A 274 -0.28 -9.16 -6.71
CA ALA A 274 0.08 -8.08 -5.79
C ALA A 274 -0.76 -6.82 -6.06
N SER A 275 -0.94 -6.46 -7.34
CA SER A 275 -1.76 -5.32 -7.71
C SER A 275 -3.25 -5.48 -7.38
N SER A 276 -3.82 -6.65 -7.65
CA SER A 276 -5.22 -6.95 -7.37
C SER A 276 -5.51 -6.94 -5.87
N ILE A 277 -4.61 -7.48 -5.04
CA ILE A 277 -4.78 -7.44 -3.58
C ILE A 277 -4.75 -5.99 -3.08
N ARG A 278 -3.78 -5.20 -3.52
CA ARG A 278 -3.67 -3.78 -3.14
C ARG A 278 -4.91 -2.98 -3.52
N ASP A 279 -5.46 -3.21 -4.72
CA ASP A 279 -6.68 -2.53 -5.17
C ASP A 279 -7.85 -2.88 -4.24
N VAL A 280 -8.03 -4.15 -3.87
CA VAL A 280 -9.09 -4.55 -2.91
C VAL A 280 -8.88 -3.90 -1.52
N GLU A 281 -7.64 -3.68 -1.09
CA GLU A 281 -7.35 -2.95 0.15
C GLU A 281 -7.66 -1.45 0.02
N MET A 282 -7.38 -0.85 -1.13
CA MET A 282 -7.77 0.52 -1.45
C MET A 282 -9.30 0.68 -1.42
N PHE A 283 -10.05 -0.23 -2.05
CA PHE A 283 -11.51 -0.26 -1.99
C PHE A 283 -12.05 -0.30 -0.55
N GLN A 284 -11.45 -1.13 0.32
CA GLN A 284 -11.81 -1.19 1.74
C GLN A 284 -11.57 0.14 2.44
N ALA A 285 -10.42 0.78 2.24
CA ALA A 285 -10.13 2.08 2.86
C ALA A 285 -11.11 3.17 2.41
N TYR A 286 -11.45 3.21 1.13
CA TYR A 286 -12.46 4.14 0.61
C TYR A 286 -13.85 3.86 1.19
N LEU A 287 -14.23 2.60 1.36
CA LEU A 287 -15.47 2.23 2.04
C LEU A 287 -15.47 2.72 3.50
N TRP A 288 -14.35 2.59 4.23
CA TRP A 288 -14.23 3.11 5.60
C TRP A 288 -14.37 4.63 5.66
N VAL A 289 -13.76 5.36 4.72
CA VAL A 289 -13.99 6.81 4.60
C VAL A 289 -15.47 7.10 4.40
N CYS A 290 -16.15 6.38 3.49
CA CYS A 290 -17.55 6.62 3.22
C CYS A 290 -18.45 6.39 4.44
N VAL A 291 -18.19 5.31 5.19
CA VAL A 291 -18.92 4.99 6.43
C VAL A 291 -18.65 6.03 7.51
N LEU A 292 -17.39 6.44 7.72
CA LEU A 292 -17.01 7.40 8.76
C LEU A 292 -17.51 8.82 8.46
N GLU A 293 -17.46 9.26 7.20
CA GLU A 293 -17.93 10.58 6.76
C GLU A 293 -19.43 10.60 6.44
N GLN A 294 -20.10 9.44 6.50
CA GLN A 294 -21.50 9.25 6.15
C GLN A 294 -21.84 9.75 4.73
N SER A 295 -20.96 9.48 3.78
CA SER A 295 -21.06 10.01 2.42
C SER A 295 -20.34 9.13 1.40
N MET A 296 -20.96 8.90 0.24
CA MET A 296 -20.33 8.18 -0.88
C MET A 296 -19.34 9.04 -1.67
N ALA A 297 -19.19 10.33 -1.33
CA ALA A 297 -18.42 11.28 -2.12
C ALA A 297 -16.96 10.84 -2.36
N ALA A 298 -16.30 10.24 -1.37
CA ALA A 298 -14.93 9.75 -1.53
C ALA A 298 -14.83 8.67 -2.61
N MET A 299 -15.83 7.79 -2.70
CA MET A 299 -15.83 6.72 -3.69
C MET A 299 -16.28 7.22 -5.07
N GLU A 300 -17.34 8.03 -5.13
CA GLU A 300 -17.92 8.55 -6.38
C GLU A 300 -17.02 9.56 -7.08
N LYS A 301 -16.37 10.45 -6.31
CA LYS A 301 -15.61 11.57 -6.87
C LYS A 301 -14.12 11.31 -6.95
N GLU A 302 -13.60 10.25 -6.31
CA GLU A 302 -12.17 9.96 -6.29
C GLU A 302 -11.86 8.55 -6.78
N LEU A 303 -12.36 7.50 -6.11
CA LEU A 303 -11.98 6.11 -6.46
C LEU A 303 -12.56 5.66 -7.81
N TYR A 304 -13.85 5.88 -8.04
CA TYR A 304 -14.51 5.43 -9.28
C TYR A 304 -13.88 6.06 -10.54
N PRO A 305 -13.69 7.40 -10.62
CA PRO A 305 -12.98 8.01 -11.76
C PRO A 305 -11.55 7.49 -11.94
N LEU A 306 -10.83 7.24 -10.84
CA LEU A 306 -9.49 6.64 -10.88
C LEU A 306 -9.53 5.24 -11.54
N CYS A 307 -10.49 4.40 -11.16
CA CYS A 307 -10.69 3.07 -11.75
C CYS A 307 -11.10 3.16 -13.22
N GLU A 308 -12.03 4.06 -13.58
CA GLU A 308 -12.46 4.27 -14.98
C GLU A 308 -11.30 4.62 -15.91
N MET A 309 -10.32 5.33 -15.38
CA MET A 309 -9.15 5.74 -16.13
C MET A 309 -8.06 4.64 -16.16
N VAL A 310 -7.73 4.01 -15.02
CA VAL A 310 -6.62 3.06 -14.92
C VAL A 310 -6.95 1.67 -15.46
N TYR A 311 -8.16 1.15 -15.23
CA TYR A 311 -8.49 -0.24 -15.59
C TYR A 311 -8.45 -0.53 -17.09
N PRO A 312 -8.91 0.39 -17.97
CA PRO A 312 -8.68 0.24 -19.40
C PRO A 312 -7.19 0.16 -19.79
N SER A 313 -6.26 0.77 -19.04
CA SER A 313 -4.81 0.77 -19.37
C SER A 313 -4.21 -0.58 -19.36
N VAL A 314 -4.67 -1.34 -18.38
CA VAL A 314 -4.17 -2.64 -18.04
C VAL A 314 -5.10 -3.71 -18.59
N SER A 315 -6.15 -3.35 -19.34
CA SER A 315 -7.20 -4.27 -19.79
C SER A 315 -7.76 -5.10 -18.64
N VAL A 316 -8.15 -4.41 -17.57
CA VAL A 316 -8.98 -4.95 -16.50
C VAL A 316 -10.43 -4.78 -16.91
N SER A 317 -11.16 -5.89 -17.02
CA SER A 317 -12.56 -5.93 -17.44
C SER A 317 -13.48 -5.53 -16.28
N TRP A 318 -14.55 -4.78 -16.55
CA TRP A 318 -15.50 -4.38 -15.52
C TRP A 318 -16.25 -5.56 -14.89
N GLU A 319 -16.40 -6.66 -15.62
CA GLU A 319 -16.99 -7.91 -15.12
C GLU A 319 -16.15 -8.52 -13.98
N LEU A 320 -14.82 -8.45 -14.11
CA LEU A 320 -13.90 -8.86 -13.05
C LEU A 320 -14.01 -7.90 -11.85
N VAL A 321 -14.08 -6.59 -12.10
CA VAL A 321 -14.19 -5.57 -11.06
C VAL A 321 -15.49 -5.74 -10.27
N GLU A 322 -16.64 -5.84 -10.95
CA GLU A 322 -17.94 -6.09 -10.34
C GLU A 322 -17.91 -7.37 -9.50
N SER A 323 -17.37 -8.46 -10.05
CA SER A 323 -17.26 -9.72 -9.33
C SER A 323 -16.39 -9.61 -8.08
N MET A 324 -15.27 -8.88 -8.14
CA MET A 324 -14.39 -8.68 -6.99
C MET A 324 -15.02 -7.77 -5.93
N VAL A 325 -15.76 -6.73 -6.34
CA VAL A 325 -16.53 -5.86 -5.44
C VAL A 325 -17.64 -6.64 -4.75
N GLY A 326 -18.37 -7.49 -5.46
CA GLY A 326 -19.37 -8.39 -4.87
C GLY A 326 -18.76 -9.31 -3.81
N LEU A 327 -17.67 -10.00 -4.16
CA LEU A 327 -16.93 -10.85 -3.22
C LEU A 327 -16.43 -10.07 -2.01
N LEU A 328 -15.93 -8.85 -2.20
CA LEU A 328 -15.47 -7.99 -1.10
C LEU A 328 -16.60 -7.70 -0.12
N VAL A 329 -17.76 -7.28 -0.62
CA VAL A 329 -18.94 -7.01 0.22
C VAL A 329 -19.34 -8.25 1.01
N ASP A 330 -19.45 -9.41 0.37
CA ASP A 330 -19.81 -10.67 1.04
C ASP A 330 -18.82 -11.01 2.17
N LYS A 331 -17.51 -10.86 1.92
CA LYS A 331 -16.48 -11.15 2.93
C LYS A 331 -16.48 -10.13 4.07
N ILE A 332 -16.91 -8.89 3.84
CA ILE A 332 -17.09 -7.91 4.91
C ILE A 332 -18.31 -8.26 5.75
N LEU A 333 -19.48 -8.43 5.12
CA LEU A 333 -20.75 -8.62 5.83
C LEU A 333 -20.78 -9.89 6.70
N ILE A 334 -20.18 -11.00 6.25
CA ILE A 334 -20.10 -12.24 7.05
C ILE A 334 -19.29 -12.09 8.36
N ARG A 335 -18.51 -11.01 8.51
CA ARG A 335 -17.72 -10.72 9.71
C ARG A 335 -18.43 -9.78 10.68
N LEU A 336 -19.65 -9.38 10.38
CA LEU A 336 -20.43 -8.38 11.11
C LEU A 336 -21.70 -9.02 11.66
N ASP A 337 -22.08 -8.62 12.87
CA ASP A 337 -23.42 -8.92 13.40
C ASP A 337 -24.50 -8.07 12.70
N SER A 338 -25.77 -8.33 13.01
CA SER A 338 -26.90 -7.65 12.36
C SER A 338 -26.92 -6.13 12.56
N GLU A 339 -26.49 -5.64 13.72
CA GLU A 339 -26.44 -4.20 14.01
C GLU A 339 -25.33 -3.54 13.20
N GLN A 340 -24.15 -4.14 13.20
CA GLN A 340 -23.00 -3.73 12.41
C GLN A 340 -23.27 -3.76 10.89
N GLN A 341 -23.97 -4.79 10.41
CA GLN A 341 -24.39 -4.88 9.01
C GLN A 341 -25.29 -3.71 8.62
N SER A 342 -26.26 -3.34 9.48
CA SER A 342 -27.17 -2.21 9.20
C SER A 342 -26.44 -0.88 8.99
N ILE A 343 -25.31 -0.68 9.66
CA ILE A 343 -24.45 0.52 9.52
C ILE A 343 -23.78 0.55 8.14
N VAL A 344 -23.28 -0.59 7.67
CA VAL A 344 -22.41 -0.68 6.47
C VAL A 344 -23.20 -0.97 5.19
N GLN A 345 -24.40 -1.53 5.31
CA GLN A 345 -25.22 -1.97 4.18
C GLN A 345 -25.55 -0.85 3.17
N PRO A 346 -25.90 0.39 3.58
CA PRO A 346 -26.15 1.47 2.62
C PRO A 346 -24.94 1.75 1.73
N TYR A 347 -23.74 1.78 2.31
CA TYR A 347 -22.49 2.09 1.60
C TYR A 347 -22.03 0.93 0.70
N THR A 348 -22.15 -0.31 1.18
CA THR A 348 -21.79 -1.49 0.38
C THR A 348 -22.74 -1.70 -0.79
N THR A 349 -24.05 -1.46 -0.59
CA THR A 349 -25.04 -1.49 -1.68
C THR A 349 -24.75 -0.41 -2.73
N ALA A 350 -24.44 0.81 -2.28
CA ALA A 350 -24.09 1.91 -3.18
C ALA A 350 -22.79 1.60 -3.96
N MET A 351 -21.77 1.07 -3.28
CA MET A 351 -20.52 0.61 -3.89
C MET A 351 -20.75 -0.46 -4.96
N GLN A 352 -21.54 -1.49 -4.68
CA GLN A 352 -21.87 -2.53 -5.68
C GLN A 352 -22.55 -1.94 -6.90
N LYS A 353 -23.52 -1.03 -6.72
CA LYS A 353 -24.20 -0.35 -7.83
C LYS A 353 -23.26 0.53 -8.65
N LEU A 354 -22.34 1.23 -7.98
CA LEU A 354 -21.39 2.13 -8.63
C LEU A 354 -20.41 1.37 -9.53
N PHE A 355 -19.98 0.17 -9.11
CA PHE A 355 -19.00 -0.66 -9.82
C PHE A 355 -19.63 -1.85 -10.59
N ALA A 356 -20.95 -1.87 -10.76
CA ALA A 356 -21.63 -2.88 -11.58
C ALA A 356 -21.27 -2.68 -13.06
N CYS A 357 -21.15 -3.78 -13.81
CA CYS A 357 -20.91 -3.70 -15.25
C CYS A 357 -22.08 -2.95 -15.91
N ARG A 358 -21.74 -2.00 -16.79
CA ARG A 358 -22.72 -1.25 -17.61
C ARG A 358 -22.75 -1.75 -19.02
#